data_AF-A0A3P8DSJ7-F1
#
_entry.id   AF-A0A3P8DSJ7-F1
#
_cell.length_a   1.000
_cell.length_b   1.000
_cell.length_c   1.000
_cell.angle_alpha   90.00
_cell.angle_beta   90.00
_cell.angle_gamma   90.00
#
_symmetry.space_group_name_H-M   'P 1'
#
loop_
_entity.id
_entity.type
_entity.pdbx_description
1 polymer ?
#
loop_
_entity_poly.entity_id
_entity_poly.type
_entity_poly.pdbx_seq_one_letter_code
_entity_poly.pdbx_strand_id
1 'polypeptide(L)'
;MEESLRRLDEEMRRTDELLYQMIPRSVAERLRAGEAAVDTCETFDNVTLLLSDVVGFTTICSGLAPLEVVSLLNKLYSVFDGLTEKHKVYKVR
;
A
#
# COMPACT_ATOMS: atom_id res chain seq x y z
N MET A 1 4.32 26.96 21.88
CA MET A 1 5.49 26.50 21.07
C MET A 1 5.58 24.98 21.06
N GLU A 2 5.56 24.31 22.22
CA GLU A 2 5.53 22.83 22.29
C GLU A 2 4.28 22.20 21.61
N GLU A 3 3.10 22.79 21.79
CA GLU A 3 1.88 22.27 21.16
C GLU A 3 1.92 22.35 19.62
N SER A 4 2.52 23.42 19.08
CA SER A 4 2.73 23.58 17.64
C SER A 4 3.74 22.57 17.09
N LEU A 5 4.80 22.28 17.85
CA LEU A 5 5.79 21.26 17.49
C LEU A 5 5.20 19.85 17.50
N ARG A 6 4.35 19.52 18.49
CA ARG A 6 3.65 18.22 18.54
C ARG A 6 2.69 18.03 17.38
N ARG A 7 1.92 19.07 17.03
CA ARG A 7 1.01 19.03 15.86
C ARG A 7 1.77 18.85 14.55
N LEU A 8 2.92 19.52 14.41
CA LEU A 8 3.80 19.34 13.24
C LEU A 8 4.32 17.90 13.14
N ASP A 9 4.74 17.31 14.26
CA ASP A 9 5.24 15.93 14.32
C ASP A 9 4.14 14.91 13.96
N GLU A 10 2.92 15.09 14.47
CA GLU A 10 1.77 14.24 14.14
C GLU A 10 1.39 14.32 12.65
N GLU A 11 1.34 15.53 12.08
CA GLU A 11 1.01 15.72 10.66
C GLU A 11 2.11 15.19 9.74
N MET A 12 3.38 15.35 10.12
CA MET A 12 4.51 14.74 9.41
C MET A 12 4.39 13.21 9.42
N ARG A 13 4.14 12.62 10.59
CA ARG A 13 4.00 11.17 10.73
C ARG A 13 2.84 10.62 9.89
N ARG A 14 1.70 11.31 9.89
CA ARG A 14 0.52 10.91 9.10
C ARG A 14 0.81 10.96 7.60
N THR A 15 1.52 11.99 7.16
CA THR A 15 1.95 12.13 5.76
C THR A 15 2.90 11.00 5.35
N ASP A 16 3.84 10.66 6.23
CA ASP A 16 4.78 9.56 6.07
C ASP A 16 4.07 8.21 5.95
N GLU A 17 3.13 7.92 6.85
CA GLU A 17 2.33 6.68 6.81
C GLU A 17 1.57 6.54 5.47
N LEU A 18 1.00 7.63 4.95
CA LEU A 18 0.33 7.63 3.64
C LEU A 18 1.30 7.38 2.49
N LEU A 19 2.50 7.99 2.52
CA LEU A 19 3.52 7.79 1.51
C LEU A 19 3.99 6.33 1.45
N TYR A 20 4.23 5.72 2.62
CA TYR A 20 4.65 4.32 2.72
C TYR A 20 3.56 3.32 2.33
N GLN A 21 2.28 3.74 2.36
CA GLN A 21 1.23 2.94 1.76
C GLN A 21 1.35 2.91 0.25
N MET A 22 1.80 3.99 -0.41
CA MET A 22 1.83 4.11 -1.88
C MET A 22 3.06 3.48 -2.54
N ILE A 23 4.22 3.56 -1.91
CA ILE A 23 5.51 3.10 -2.45
C ILE A 23 6.37 2.44 -1.35
N PRO A 24 7.34 1.57 -1.69
CA PRO A 24 8.22 0.95 -0.69
C PRO A 24 8.92 2.00 0.17
N ARG A 25 9.07 1.72 1.47
CA ARG A 25 9.72 2.64 2.42
C ARG A 25 11.14 3.02 1.98
N SER A 26 11.92 2.06 1.45
CA SER A 26 13.27 2.30 0.92
C SER A 26 13.27 3.38 -0.17
N VAL A 27 12.35 3.29 -1.11
CA VAL A 27 12.20 4.24 -2.22
C VAL A 27 11.71 5.60 -1.70
N ALA A 28 10.72 5.61 -0.81
CA ALA A 28 10.18 6.84 -0.21
C ALA A 28 11.25 7.65 0.54
N GLU A 29 12.09 6.99 1.34
CA GLU A 29 13.16 7.65 2.11
C GLU A 29 14.21 8.29 1.20
N ARG A 30 14.60 7.61 0.11
CA ARG A 30 15.55 8.11 -0.90
C ARG A 30 15.00 9.30 -1.69
N LEU A 31 13.73 9.22 -2.10
CA LEU A 31 13.04 10.36 -2.74
C LEU A 31 12.99 11.58 -1.81
N ARG A 32 12.71 11.37 -0.52
CA ARG A 32 12.71 12.45 0.48
C ARG A 32 14.09 13.04 0.73
N ALA A 33 15.16 12.26 0.55
CA ALA A 33 16.53 12.73 0.60
C ALA A 33 16.93 13.58 -0.63
N GLY A 34 16.04 13.71 -1.62
CA GLY A 34 16.25 14.51 -2.83
C GLY A 34 16.88 13.74 -3.99
N GLU A 35 16.96 12.41 -3.89
CA GLU A 35 17.41 11.57 -5.00
C GLU A 35 16.42 11.63 -6.17
N ALA A 36 16.92 11.65 -7.40
CA ALA A 36 16.06 11.62 -8.57
C ALA A 36 15.34 10.27 -8.66
N ALA A 37 14.08 10.29 -9.10
CA ALA A 37 13.26 9.07 -9.17
C ALA A 37 13.85 7.96 -10.05
N VAL A 38 14.67 8.32 -11.05
CA VAL A 38 15.37 7.33 -11.89
C VAL A 38 16.43 6.56 -11.10
N ASP A 39 17.05 7.19 -10.12
CA ASP A 39 18.11 6.61 -9.31
C ASP A 39 17.53 5.71 -8.20
N THR A 40 16.25 5.87 -7.87
CA THR A 40 15.57 5.05 -6.85
C THR A 40 15.06 3.71 -7.36
N CYS A 41 15.21 3.43 -8.66
CA CYS A 41 14.88 2.14 -9.26
C CYS A 41 15.77 1.02 -8.69
N GLU A 42 15.15 -0.01 -8.14
CA GLU A 42 15.84 -1.19 -7.61
C GLU A 42 15.76 -2.34 -8.63
N THR A 43 16.87 -3.06 -8.79
CA THR A 43 16.93 -4.30 -9.58
C THR A 43 17.19 -5.47 -8.64
N PHE A 44 16.53 -6.58 -8.89
CA PHE A 44 16.60 -7.77 -8.04
C PHE A 44 16.94 -8.97 -8.92
N ASP A 45 18.05 -9.65 -8.61
CA ASP A 45 18.48 -10.85 -9.35
C ASP A 45 17.50 -12.02 -9.21
N ASN A 46 16.79 -12.08 -8.07
CA ASN A 46 15.84 -13.14 -7.77
C ASN A 46 14.57 -12.54 -7.16
N VAL A 47 13.42 -12.83 -7.78
CA VAL A 47 12.10 -12.40 -7.31
C VAL A 47 11.12 -13.56 -7.35
N THR A 48 10.14 -13.55 -6.45
CA THR A 48 8.99 -14.47 -6.49
C THR A 48 7.73 -13.64 -6.62
N LEU A 49 6.93 -13.93 -7.63
CA LEU A 49 5.68 -13.23 -7.90
C LEU A 49 4.49 -14.10 -7.50
N LEU A 50 3.53 -13.50 -6.79
CA LEU A 50 2.23 -14.11 -6.51
C LEU A 50 1.17 -13.34 -7.30
N LEU A 51 0.50 -14.05 -8.21
CA LEU A 51 -0.66 -13.54 -8.94
C LEU A 51 -1.89 -14.30 -8.44
N SER A 52 -2.94 -13.55 -8.08
CA SER A 52 -4.18 -14.11 -7.57
C SER A 52 -5.35 -13.38 -8.21
N ASP A 53 -6.38 -14.13 -8.58
CA ASP A 53 -7.64 -13.60 -9.10
C ASP A 53 -8.83 -14.28 -8.40
N VAL A 54 -9.95 -13.59 -8.35
CA VAL A 54 -11.20 -14.10 -7.77
C VAL A 54 -12.00 -14.79 -8.87
N VAL A 55 -11.98 -16.11 -8.86
CA VAL A 55 -12.75 -16.92 -9.83
C VAL A 55 -14.24 -16.57 -9.72
N GLY A 56 -14.86 -16.26 -10.86
CA GLY A 56 -16.29 -15.96 -10.92
C GLY A 56 -16.69 -14.60 -10.35
N PHE A 57 -15.73 -13.67 -10.16
CA PHE A 57 -16.00 -12.32 -9.64
C PHE A 57 -17.16 -11.62 -10.36
N THR A 58 -17.21 -11.68 -11.70
CA THR A 58 -18.30 -11.10 -12.49
C THR A 58 -19.67 -11.65 -12.10
N THR A 59 -19.78 -12.96 -11.87
CA THR A 59 -21.02 -13.61 -11.46
C THR A 59 -21.40 -13.20 -10.04
N ILE A 60 -20.43 -13.18 -9.12
CA ILE A 60 -20.65 -12.73 -7.74
C ILE A 60 -21.16 -11.29 -7.72
N CYS A 61 -20.53 -10.39 -8.49
CA CYS A 61 -20.92 -8.98 -8.54
C CYS A 61 -22.25 -8.74 -9.26
N SER A 62 -22.65 -9.58 -10.21
CA SER A 62 -23.90 -9.41 -10.95
C SER A 62 -25.17 -9.46 -10.09
N GLY A 63 -25.10 -10.11 -8.92
CA GLY A 63 -26.20 -10.20 -7.97
C GLY A 63 -26.14 -9.21 -6.81
N LEU A 64 -25.10 -8.37 -6.75
CA LEU A 64 -24.84 -7.48 -5.62
C LEU A 64 -25.10 -6.02 -5.99
N ALA A 65 -25.58 -5.24 -5.02
CA ALA A 65 -25.60 -3.80 -5.18
C ALA A 65 -24.15 -3.25 -5.21
N PRO A 66 -23.90 -2.11 -5.90
CA PRO A 66 -22.55 -1.56 -6.00
C PRO A 66 -21.84 -1.36 -4.65
N LEU A 67 -22.58 -0.95 -3.62
CA LEU A 67 -22.02 -0.76 -2.27
C LEU A 67 -21.57 -2.08 -1.62
N GLU A 68 -22.27 -3.18 -1.91
CA GLU A 68 -21.96 -4.50 -1.39
C GLU A 68 -20.71 -5.08 -2.05
N VAL A 69 -20.54 -4.84 -3.36
CA VAL A 69 -19.31 -5.19 -4.10
C VAL A 69 -18.10 -4.46 -3.50
N VAL A 70 -18.22 -3.16 -3.23
CA VAL A 70 -17.15 -2.38 -2.58
C VAL A 70 -16.82 -2.93 -1.19
N SER A 71 -17.84 -3.27 -0.40
CA SER A 71 -17.66 -3.86 0.93
C SER A 71 -16.94 -5.22 0.87
N LEU A 72 -17.29 -6.06 -0.09
CA LEU A 72 -16.65 -7.35 -0.33
C LEU A 72 -15.17 -7.18 -0.68
N LEU A 73 -14.86 -6.31 -1.65
CA LEU A 73 -13.50 -6.02 -2.07
C LEU A 73 -12.66 -5.45 -0.92
N ASN A 74 -13.21 -4.49 -0.16
CA ASN A 74 -12.52 -3.92 0.99
C ASN A 74 -12.16 -4.97 2.04
N LYS A 75 -13.07 -5.91 2.34
CA LYS A 75 -12.78 -7.02 3.27
C LYS A 75 -11.66 -7.91 2.74
N LEU A 76 -11.74 -8.29 1.47
CA LEU A 76 -10.75 -9.16 0.82
C LEU A 76 -9.36 -8.50 0.83
N TYR A 77 -9.27 -7.24 0.39
CA TYR A 77 -8.01 -6.51 0.40
C TYR A 77 -7.48 -6.25 1.82
N SER A 78 -8.35 -6.00 2.80
CA SER A 78 -7.90 -5.83 4.20
C SER A 78 -7.21 -7.08 4.75
N VAL A 79 -7.73 -8.28 4.40
CA VAL A 79 -7.11 -9.54 4.80
C VAL A 79 -5.78 -9.73 4.08
N PHE A 80 -5.72 -9.46 2.78
CA PHE A 80 -4.46 -9.53 2.03
C PHE A 80 -3.43 -8.53 2.56
N ASP A 81 -3.82 -7.30 2.84
CA ASP A 81 -2.91 -6.26 3.36
C ASP A 81 -2.32 -6.70 4.70
N GLY A 82 -3.14 -7.21 5.62
CA GLY A 82 -2.65 -7.77 6.89
C GLY A 82 -1.69 -8.96 6.71
N LEU A 83 -1.93 -9.83 5.72
CA LEU A 83 -1.01 -10.91 5.39
C LEU A 83 0.31 -10.36 4.79
N THR A 84 0.24 -9.38 3.90
CA THR A 84 1.44 -8.79 3.29
C THR A 84 2.33 -8.11 4.33
N GLU A 85 1.73 -7.39 5.28
CA GLU A 85 2.43 -6.77 6.39
C GLU A 85 3.06 -7.81 7.32
N LYS A 86 2.30 -8.85 7.70
CA LYS A 86 2.77 -9.95 8.55
C LYS A 86 3.98 -10.68 7.94
N HIS A 87 3.95 -10.92 6.63
CA HIS A 87 4.98 -11.66 5.92
C HIS A 87 6.08 -10.75 5.33
N LYS A 88 5.99 -9.43 5.51
CA LYS A 88 6.92 -8.43 4.97
C LYS A 88 7.13 -8.56 3.45
N VAL A 89 6.06 -8.88 2.73
CA VAL A 89 6.08 -8.95 1.27
C VAL A 89 5.54 -7.65 0.67
N TYR A 90 6.11 -7.24 -0.45
CA TYR A 90 5.68 -6.01 -1.13
C TYR A 90 4.43 -6.26 -1.97
N LYS A 91 3.36 -5.51 -1.69
CA LYS A 91 2.14 -5.52 -2.49
C LYS A 91 2.34 -4.62 -3.72
N VAL A 92 2.27 -5.22 -4.89
CA VAL A 92 2.18 -4.48 -6.16
C VAL A 92 0.72 -4.07 -6.38
N ARG A 93 0.49 -2.83 -6.84
CA ARG A 93 -0.84 -2.28 -7.14
C ARG A 93 -1.25 -2.51 -8.58
#